data_AF-A0A0C4EU58-F1
#
_entry.id   AF-A0A0C4EU58-F1
#
_cell.length_a   1.000
_cell.length_b   1.000
_cell.length_c   1.000
_cell.angle_alpha   90.00
_cell.angle_beta   90.00
_cell.angle_gamma   90.00
#
_symmetry.space_group_name_H-M   'P 1'
#
loop_
_entity.id
_entity.type
_entity.pdbx_description
1 polymer ?
#
loop_
_entity_poly.entity_id
_entity_poly.type
_entity_poly.pdbx_seq_one_letter_code
_entity_poly.pdbx_strand_id
1 'polypeptide(L)'
;MIESALNDESDSSENSDLEDAVVALIMIKKHRYLAPRIRLGRAPDNTEYLFSLDKTRPPNIPKQLERPSTPCPRATDGHIEADGTVWQWSLEAILSLERTYVQWPDAQARQALASRISSFTGFQNSVGFIDGTLFPLYDKPTIDPQDYYSCKGYYGLGALIVCDEEKQITYYMKGWPGCCHDTRLWENTELKLKESELFTPGQYLVADSGFPAESNVVPAFKRPPHGALSQPRKRFNRHLSSVRVCNEHCIGILKGRFQSLRGLRKDLSSAGTMEKITHWISACVILHNFLLQDDSPDFYQGEVDNIDSNNDGARQDRSIIGSQMRDCVFAELIEYLDS
;
A
#
# COMPACT_ATOMS: atom_id res chain seq x y z
N MET A 1 22.20 -23.71 44.39
CA MET A 1 21.00 -23.07 44.98
C MET A 1 20.82 -21.76 44.24
N ILE A 2 19.94 -21.55 43.26
CA ILE A 2 18.71 -22.21 42.79
C ILE A 2 18.63 -21.82 41.29
N GLU A 3 18.81 -22.74 40.33
CA GLU A 3 17.76 -23.40 39.51
C GLU A 3 16.63 -22.49 38.98
N SER A 4 16.67 -22.15 37.68
CA SER A 4 15.77 -22.71 36.66
C SER A 4 15.74 -21.80 35.42
N ALA A 5 16.37 -22.32 34.37
CA ALA A 5 15.98 -22.02 33.00
C ALA A 5 14.68 -22.77 32.68
N LEU A 6 14.01 -22.31 31.62
CA LEU A 6 12.98 -22.96 30.80
C LEU A 6 11.56 -22.37 30.90
N ASN A 7 11.05 -22.08 29.70
CA ASN A 7 9.68 -21.84 29.26
C ASN A 7 9.16 -20.40 29.31
N ASP A 8 9.43 -19.68 28.23
CA ASP A 8 8.42 -18.84 27.55
C ASP A 8 8.50 -19.10 26.04
N GLU A 9 8.19 -20.34 25.64
CA GLU A 9 7.67 -20.64 24.31
C GLU A 9 6.15 -20.71 24.44
N SER A 10 5.44 -19.60 24.21
CA SER A 10 3.97 -19.65 24.10
C SER A 10 3.35 -18.66 23.11
N ASP A 11 4.13 -17.92 22.32
CA ASP A 11 3.58 -16.90 21.39
C ASP A 11 3.79 -17.21 19.89
N SER A 12 4.36 -18.38 19.55
CA SER A 12 4.63 -18.78 18.16
C SER A 12 3.56 -19.68 17.54
N SER A 13 2.80 -20.44 18.35
CA SER A 13 1.82 -21.40 17.79
C SER A 13 0.52 -20.72 17.34
N GLU A 14 0.02 -19.73 18.07
CA GLU A 14 -1.23 -19.05 17.70
C GLU A 14 -1.10 -18.23 16.41
N ASN A 15 0.09 -17.68 16.14
CA ASN A 15 0.35 -16.92 14.91
C ASN A 15 0.49 -17.85 13.69
N SER A 16 1.07 -19.04 13.86
CA SER A 16 1.12 -20.09 12.84
C SER A 16 -0.29 -20.57 12.47
N ASP A 17 -1.16 -20.77 13.46
CA ASP A 17 -2.53 -21.23 13.22
C ASP A 17 -3.37 -20.19 12.47
N LEU A 18 -3.13 -18.90 12.72
CA LEU A 18 -3.77 -17.79 11.99
C LEU A 18 -3.26 -17.69 10.55
N GLU A 19 -1.95 -17.81 10.32
CA GLU A 19 -1.36 -17.84 8.98
C GLU A 19 -1.90 -19.03 8.18
N ASP A 20 -1.92 -20.23 8.77
CA ASP A 20 -2.46 -21.43 8.14
C ASP A 20 -3.95 -21.32 7.83
N ALA A 21 -4.74 -20.70 8.72
CA ALA A 21 -6.16 -20.44 8.49
C ALA A 21 -6.41 -19.46 7.33
N VAL A 22 -5.59 -18.41 7.22
CA VAL A 22 -5.65 -17.43 6.12
C VAL A 22 -5.25 -18.09 4.80
N VAL A 23 -4.17 -18.87 4.78
CA VAL A 23 -3.72 -19.64 3.61
C VAL A 23 -4.81 -20.63 3.17
N ALA A 24 -5.41 -21.37 4.11
CA ALA A 24 -6.51 -22.30 3.81
C ALA A 24 -7.73 -21.58 3.22
N LEU A 25 -8.13 -20.44 3.77
CA LEU A 25 -9.24 -19.62 3.27
C LEU A 25 -8.98 -19.11 1.83
N ILE A 26 -7.75 -18.68 1.55
CA ILE A 26 -7.35 -18.23 0.21
C ILE A 26 -7.34 -19.41 -0.76
N MET A 27 -6.81 -20.57 -0.38
CA MET A 27 -6.79 -21.77 -1.21
C MET A 27 -8.21 -22.26 -1.54
N ILE A 28 -9.12 -22.25 -0.55
CA ILE A 28 -10.54 -22.57 -0.76
C ILE A 28 -11.18 -21.58 -1.74
N LYS A 29 -10.91 -20.28 -1.60
CA LYS A 29 -11.40 -19.27 -2.54
C LYS A 29 -10.83 -19.48 -3.94
N LYS A 30 -9.52 -19.71 -4.08
CA LYS A 30 -8.81 -19.95 -5.35
C LYS A 30 -9.38 -21.16 -6.07
N HIS A 31 -9.56 -22.28 -5.37
CA HIS A 31 -10.18 -23.49 -5.90
C HIS A 31 -11.62 -23.23 -6.38
N ARG A 32 -12.43 -22.50 -5.61
CA ARG A 32 -13.80 -22.13 -6.02
C ARG A 32 -13.85 -21.16 -7.20
N TYR A 33 -12.89 -20.24 -7.29
CA TYR A 33 -12.86 -19.21 -8.34
C TYR A 33 -12.40 -19.77 -9.68
N LEU A 34 -11.46 -20.73 -9.64
CA LEU A 34 -10.89 -21.41 -10.81
C LEU A 34 -11.70 -22.63 -11.25
N ALA A 35 -12.65 -23.11 -10.43
CA ALA A 35 -13.55 -24.18 -10.83
C ALA A 35 -14.38 -23.77 -12.07
N PRO A 36 -14.57 -24.67 -13.05
CA PRO A 36 -15.38 -24.39 -14.23
C PRO A 36 -16.78 -23.95 -13.79
N ARG A 37 -17.18 -22.74 -14.21
CA ARG A 37 -18.45 -22.15 -13.82
C ARG A 37 -19.60 -22.85 -14.55
N ILE A 38 -20.23 -23.80 -13.87
CA ILE A 38 -21.45 -24.44 -14.34
C ILE A 38 -22.61 -23.47 -14.12
N ARG A 39 -23.30 -23.06 -15.19
CA ARG A 39 -24.55 -22.29 -15.08
C ARG A 39 -25.62 -23.21 -14.48
N LEU A 40 -26.03 -22.92 -13.25
CA LEU A 40 -27.17 -23.58 -12.63
C LEU A 40 -28.46 -23.01 -13.24
N GLY A 41 -29.26 -23.84 -13.91
CA GLY A 41 -30.55 -23.42 -14.50
C GLY A 41 -31.60 -23.02 -13.47
N ARG A 42 -31.42 -23.42 -12.20
CA ARG A 42 -32.20 -23.00 -11.04
C ARG A 42 -31.32 -23.11 -9.80
N ALA A 43 -31.47 -22.20 -8.84
CA ALA A 43 -30.78 -22.30 -7.56
C ALA A 43 -31.15 -23.65 -6.88
N PRO A 44 -30.18 -24.39 -6.30
CA PRO A 44 -30.46 -25.62 -5.59
C PRO A 44 -31.38 -25.33 -4.39
N ASP A 45 -32.36 -26.19 -4.16
CA ASP A 45 -33.18 -26.12 -2.95
C ASP A 45 -32.31 -26.52 -1.75
N ASN A 46 -31.84 -25.51 -1.02
CA ASN A 46 -30.95 -25.66 0.13
C ASN A 46 -31.73 -25.67 1.46
N THR A 47 -33.06 -25.73 1.41
CA THR A 47 -33.96 -25.69 2.57
C THR A 47 -33.64 -26.82 3.56
N GLU A 48 -33.40 -28.03 3.06
CA GLU A 48 -33.08 -29.18 3.91
C GLU A 48 -31.70 -29.08 4.56
N TYR A 49 -30.71 -28.51 3.85
CA TYR A 49 -29.38 -28.23 4.39
C TYR A 49 -29.42 -27.17 5.49
N LEU A 50 -30.15 -26.06 5.27
CA LEU A 50 -30.32 -25.00 6.27
C LEU A 50 -31.06 -25.49 7.52
N PHE A 51 -32.07 -26.36 7.37
CA PHE A 51 -32.76 -26.97 8.51
C PHE A 51 -31.94 -28.10 9.18
N SER A 52 -30.99 -28.72 8.48
CA SER A 52 -30.07 -29.68 9.07
C SER A 52 -29.02 -29.03 9.98
N LEU A 53 -28.63 -27.78 9.68
CA LEU A 53 -27.76 -26.96 10.53
C LEU A 53 -28.45 -26.52 11.83
N ASP A 54 -29.79 -26.53 11.88
CA ASP A 54 -30.57 -26.20 13.07
C ASP A 54 -30.63 -27.38 14.07
N LYS A 55 -30.26 -28.60 13.63
CA LYS A 55 -30.21 -29.81 14.47
C LYS A 55 -28.95 -29.90 15.35
N THR A 56 -27.94 -29.08 15.12
CA THR A 56 -26.72 -28.99 15.96
C THR A 56 -26.84 -27.94 17.07
N ARG A 57 -28.00 -27.27 17.19
CA ARG A 57 -28.29 -26.29 18.24
C ARG A 57 -28.62 -27.02 19.56
N PRO A 58 -27.97 -26.66 20.70
CA PRO A 58 -28.27 -27.29 21.99
C PRO A 58 -29.76 -27.09 22.37
N PRO A 59 -30.41 -28.10 22.99
CA PRO A 59 -31.84 -28.09 23.20
C PRO A 59 -32.20 -27.28 24.44
N ASN A 60 -32.41 -25.97 24.29
CA ASN A 60 -33.36 -25.19 25.11
C ASN A 60 -33.38 -23.71 24.70
N ILE A 61 -34.10 -23.37 23.63
CA ILE A 61 -34.69 -22.04 23.48
C ILE A 61 -36.09 -22.23 22.85
N PRO A 62 -37.19 -21.89 23.55
CA PRO A 62 -38.53 -22.09 23.02
C PRO A 62 -38.80 -21.19 21.79
N LYS A 63 -39.41 -21.77 20.76
CA LYS A 63 -39.87 -21.10 19.55
C LYS A 63 -41.13 -20.27 19.84
N GLN A 64 -40.98 -18.97 20.11
CA GLN A 64 -42.03 -17.99 19.80
C GLN A 64 -41.40 -16.70 19.30
N LEU A 65 -41.62 -16.43 18.00
CA LEU A 65 -41.25 -15.19 17.35
C LEU A 65 -42.47 -14.25 17.40
N GLU A 66 -42.68 -13.57 18.53
CA GLU A 66 -43.52 -12.38 18.57
C GLU A 66 -42.62 -11.14 18.55
N ARG A 67 -42.89 -10.20 17.64
CA ARG A 67 -42.14 -8.95 17.50
C ARG A 67 -42.38 -8.08 18.75
N PRO A 68 -41.35 -7.63 19.49
CA PRO A 68 -41.56 -6.63 20.53
C PRO A 68 -41.47 -5.22 19.94
N SER A 69 -42.45 -4.39 20.31
CA SER A 69 -42.64 -3.00 19.97
C SER A 69 -42.09 -2.05 21.06
N THR A 70 -40.86 -2.26 21.53
CA THR A 70 -40.22 -1.39 22.54
C THR A 70 -38.75 -1.10 22.18
N PRO A 71 -38.24 0.12 22.44
CA PRO A 71 -36.84 0.45 22.17
C PRO A 71 -35.91 -0.33 23.10
N CYS A 72 -34.83 -0.88 22.57
CA CYS A 72 -33.84 -1.64 23.34
C CYS A 72 -33.27 -0.82 24.52
N PRO A 73 -33.11 -1.43 25.71
CA PRO A 73 -32.49 -0.79 26.84
C PRO A 73 -30.97 -0.70 26.65
N ARG A 74 -30.40 0.47 26.95
CA ARG A 74 -28.98 0.62 27.29
C ARG A 74 -28.74 -0.09 28.62
N ALA A 75 -27.77 -0.99 28.68
CA ALA A 75 -27.24 -1.51 29.93
C ALA A 75 -25.72 -1.38 29.91
N THR A 76 -25.24 -0.52 30.79
CA THR A 76 -23.89 -0.47 31.32
C THR A 76 -23.61 -1.77 32.07
N ASP A 77 -22.47 -2.42 31.79
CA ASP A 77 -21.47 -2.85 32.78
C ASP A 77 -20.51 -3.89 32.17
N GLY A 78 -19.24 -3.49 32.03
CA GLY A 78 -18.09 -4.36 32.25
C GLY A 78 -17.76 -5.51 31.29
N HIS A 79 -18.39 -5.63 30.13
CA HIS A 79 -18.04 -6.65 29.13
C HIS A 79 -17.60 -6.02 27.80
N ILE A 80 -16.43 -6.41 27.30
CA ILE A 80 -15.96 -6.07 25.95
C ILE A 80 -16.84 -6.89 24.98
N GLU A 81 -17.93 -6.29 24.51
CA GLU A 81 -18.74 -6.86 23.43
C GLU A 81 -17.91 -6.85 22.14
N ALA A 82 -17.57 -8.05 21.64
CA ALA A 82 -16.95 -8.25 20.35
C ALA A 82 -17.98 -8.02 19.23
N ASP A 83 -18.49 -6.81 19.10
CA ASP A 83 -19.47 -6.39 18.10
C ASP A 83 -18.81 -6.07 16.73
N GLY A 84 -18.03 -7.02 16.21
CA GLY A 84 -17.39 -6.90 14.90
C GLY A 84 -18.03 -7.82 13.86
N THR A 85 -18.21 -7.31 12.63
CA THR A 85 -18.57 -8.18 11.50
C THR A 85 -17.38 -9.07 11.10
N VAL A 86 -17.61 -10.22 10.45
CA VAL A 86 -16.53 -11.07 9.90
C VAL A 86 -15.54 -10.27 9.05
N TRP A 87 -16.03 -9.28 8.30
CA TRP A 87 -15.18 -8.37 7.52
C TRP A 87 -14.23 -7.56 8.41
N GLN A 88 -14.72 -7.05 9.53
CA GLN A 88 -13.94 -6.24 10.45
C GLN A 88 -12.84 -7.08 11.11
N TRP A 89 -13.16 -8.26 11.63
CA TRP A 89 -12.15 -9.13 12.24
C TRP A 89 -11.12 -9.62 11.21
N SER A 90 -11.57 -9.95 10.00
CA SER A 90 -10.65 -10.33 8.92
C SER A 90 -9.72 -9.18 8.55
N LEU A 91 -10.25 -7.95 8.51
CA LEU A 91 -9.45 -6.77 8.21
C LEU A 91 -8.45 -6.49 9.33
N GLU A 92 -8.90 -6.51 10.59
CA GLU A 92 -8.04 -6.33 11.76
C GLU A 92 -6.91 -7.37 11.81
N ALA A 93 -7.21 -8.64 11.50
CA ALA A 93 -6.21 -9.70 11.40
C ALA A 93 -5.20 -9.48 10.25
N ILE A 94 -5.64 -8.96 9.11
CA ILE A 94 -4.68 -8.60 8.03
C ILE A 94 -3.83 -7.40 8.44
N LEU A 95 -4.42 -6.41 9.10
CA LEU A 95 -3.72 -5.22 9.57
C LEU A 95 -2.68 -5.54 10.64
N SER A 96 -2.89 -6.55 11.48
CA SER A 96 -1.89 -6.97 12.47
C SER A 96 -0.60 -7.49 11.82
N LEU A 97 -0.69 -8.00 10.58
CA LEU A 97 0.45 -8.45 9.79
C LEU A 97 1.25 -7.30 9.15
N GLU A 98 0.83 -6.04 9.29
CA GLU A 98 1.52 -4.89 8.70
C GLU A 98 2.98 -4.83 9.11
N ARG A 99 3.25 -5.04 10.39
CA ARG A 99 4.62 -5.05 10.92
C ARG A 99 5.45 -6.21 10.39
N THR A 100 4.86 -7.28 9.87
CA THR A 100 5.62 -8.41 9.34
C THR A 100 5.97 -8.19 7.86
N TYR A 101 5.00 -7.69 7.08
CA TYR A 101 5.15 -7.61 5.62
C TYR A 101 5.58 -6.25 5.11
N VAL A 102 5.34 -5.17 5.85
CA VAL A 102 5.64 -3.79 5.43
C VAL A 102 6.49 -3.12 6.50
N GLN A 103 7.79 -3.19 6.32
CA GLN A 103 8.74 -2.54 7.21
C GLN A 103 9.73 -1.70 6.42
N TRP A 104 10.06 -0.55 6.98
CA TRP A 104 11.22 0.19 6.53
C TRP A 104 12.49 -0.62 6.89
N PRO A 105 13.34 -0.97 5.92
CA PRO A 105 14.51 -1.80 6.17
C PRO A 105 15.46 -1.15 7.18
N ASP A 106 16.10 -1.97 8.01
CA ASP A 106 17.16 -1.51 8.92
C ASP A 106 18.42 -1.05 8.17
N ALA A 107 19.42 -0.54 8.89
CA ALA A 107 20.63 0.00 8.27
C ALA A 107 21.40 -1.02 7.42
N GLN A 108 21.45 -2.28 7.86
CA GLN A 108 22.17 -3.35 7.15
C GLN A 108 21.39 -3.80 5.91
N ALA A 109 20.07 -4.00 6.05
CA ALA A 109 19.18 -4.31 4.95
C ALA A 109 19.16 -3.20 3.89
N ARG A 110 19.17 -1.93 4.31
CA ARG A 110 19.30 -0.77 3.39
C ARG A 110 20.63 -0.77 2.65
N GLN A 111 21.73 -1.12 3.31
CA GLN A 111 23.03 -1.20 2.64
C GLN A 111 23.09 -2.34 1.61
N ALA A 112 22.51 -3.50 1.94
CA ALA A 112 22.37 -4.61 1.02
C ALA A 112 21.48 -4.23 -0.19
N LEU A 113 20.34 -3.59 0.08
CA LEU A 113 19.42 -3.07 -0.93
C LEU A 113 20.11 -2.08 -1.87
N ALA A 114 20.86 -1.11 -1.31
CA ALA A 114 21.62 -0.15 -2.10
C ALA A 114 22.69 -0.81 -2.97
N SER A 115 23.33 -1.86 -2.48
CA SER A 115 24.30 -2.63 -3.28
C SER A 115 23.61 -3.35 -4.45
N ARG A 116 22.43 -3.94 -4.22
CA ARG A 116 21.64 -4.59 -5.27
C ARG A 116 21.16 -3.58 -6.30
N ILE A 117 20.53 -2.49 -5.88
CA ILE A 117 20.08 -1.39 -6.77
C ILE A 117 21.24 -0.83 -7.59
N SER A 118 22.38 -0.54 -6.96
CA SER A 118 23.56 -0.03 -7.65
C SER A 118 24.06 -0.99 -8.74
N SER A 119 24.03 -2.31 -8.50
CA SER A 119 24.57 -3.31 -9.42
C SER A 119 23.88 -3.35 -10.80
N PHE A 120 22.57 -3.08 -10.85
CA PHE A 120 21.80 -3.12 -12.12
C PHE A 120 21.39 -1.73 -12.62
N THR A 121 21.44 -0.69 -11.78
CA THR A 121 21.02 0.67 -12.16
C THR A 121 22.15 1.71 -12.19
N GLY A 122 23.25 1.48 -11.48
CA GLY A 122 24.27 2.50 -11.25
C GLY A 122 23.90 3.58 -10.21
N PHE A 123 22.69 3.58 -9.65
CA PHE A 123 22.32 4.49 -8.56
C PHE A 123 22.92 4.01 -7.23
N GLN A 124 24.14 4.50 -6.94
CA GLN A 124 24.83 4.20 -5.69
C GLN A 124 24.06 4.77 -4.49
N ASN A 125 23.99 4.02 -3.39
CA ASN A 125 23.30 4.41 -2.15
C ASN A 125 21.78 4.62 -2.26
N SER A 126 21.14 4.28 -3.38
CA SER A 126 19.68 4.29 -3.48
C SER A 126 19.07 3.16 -2.65
N VAL A 127 18.09 3.47 -1.80
CA VAL A 127 17.41 2.49 -0.93
C VAL A 127 15.96 2.24 -1.33
N GLY A 128 15.63 2.50 -2.60
CA GLY A 128 14.32 2.25 -3.17
C GLY A 128 13.81 3.37 -4.07
N PHE A 129 12.60 3.16 -4.56
CA PHE A 129 11.92 4.02 -5.53
C PHE A 129 10.64 4.54 -4.92
N ILE A 130 10.41 5.86 -4.99
CA ILE A 130 9.19 6.49 -4.46
C ILE A 130 8.36 7.09 -5.60
N ASP A 131 7.05 6.95 -5.48
CA ASP A 131 6.10 7.57 -6.39
C ASP A 131 4.75 7.81 -5.72
N GLY A 132 4.05 8.82 -6.23
CA GLY A 132 2.68 9.12 -5.87
C GLY A 132 1.70 8.23 -6.62
N THR A 133 0.59 7.91 -5.96
CA THR A 133 -0.52 7.22 -6.59
C THR A 133 -1.86 7.74 -6.12
N LEU A 134 -2.83 7.75 -7.02
CA LEU A 134 -4.21 8.11 -6.73
C LEU A 134 -5.07 6.85 -6.74
N PHE A 135 -5.80 6.61 -5.66
CA PHE A 135 -6.86 5.61 -5.58
C PHE A 135 -8.20 6.28 -5.92
N PRO A 136 -8.79 6.01 -7.11
CA PRO A 136 -10.02 6.65 -7.52
C PRO A 136 -11.17 6.29 -6.59
N LEU A 137 -11.99 7.28 -6.28
CA LEU A 137 -13.30 7.10 -5.63
C LEU A 137 -14.34 6.91 -6.73
N TYR A 138 -15.24 5.95 -6.54
CA TYR A 138 -16.30 5.69 -7.51
C TYR A 138 -17.34 6.82 -7.52
N ASP A 139 -17.68 7.32 -6.34
CA ASP A 139 -18.64 8.40 -6.14
C ASP A 139 -17.93 9.69 -5.71
N LYS A 140 -18.56 10.83 -6.02
CA LYS A 140 -18.16 12.13 -5.49
C LYS A 140 -18.29 12.11 -3.95
N PRO A 141 -17.26 12.54 -3.20
CA PRO A 141 -17.36 12.66 -1.75
C PRO A 141 -18.49 13.58 -1.32
N THR A 142 -19.18 13.20 -0.24
CA THR A 142 -20.24 14.02 0.34
C THR A 142 -19.67 15.22 1.10
N ILE A 143 -18.51 15.05 1.74
CA ILE A 143 -17.79 16.09 2.50
C ILE A 143 -16.61 16.60 1.68
N ASP A 144 -16.47 17.92 1.59
CA ASP A 144 -15.36 18.64 0.94
C ASP A 144 -14.89 18.04 -0.40
N PRO A 145 -15.80 17.76 -1.36
CA PRO A 145 -15.47 17.06 -2.61
C PRO A 145 -14.36 17.73 -3.42
N GLN A 146 -14.21 19.05 -3.30
CA GLN A 146 -13.18 19.82 -3.98
C GLN A 146 -11.76 19.37 -3.59
N ASP A 147 -11.54 18.95 -2.35
CA ASP A 147 -10.22 18.54 -1.85
C ASP A 147 -9.82 17.17 -2.41
N TYR A 148 -10.80 16.35 -2.76
CA TYR A 148 -10.58 15.03 -3.34
C TYR A 148 -10.52 15.04 -4.86
N TYR A 149 -10.86 16.16 -5.50
CA TYR A 149 -10.81 16.28 -6.96
C TYR A 149 -9.36 16.50 -7.42
N SER A 150 -8.81 15.51 -8.12
CA SER A 150 -7.42 15.51 -8.54
C SER A 150 -7.21 16.26 -9.86
N CYS A 151 -5.95 16.61 -10.16
CA CYS A 151 -5.54 17.12 -11.47
C CYS A 151 -5.78 16.13 -12.62
N LYS A 152 -6.03 14.85 -12.31
CA LYS A 152 -6.39 13.81 -13.29
C LYS A 152 -7.88 13.82 -13.66
N GLY A 153 -8.67 14.75 -13.14
CA GLY A 153 -10.08 14.94 -13.52
C GLY A 153 -11.06 13.98 -12.88
N TYR A 154 -10.66 13.28 -11.81
CA TYR A 154 -11.53 12.40 -11.02
C TYR A 154 -11.25 12.55 -9.51
N TYR A 155 -12.24 12.15 -8.70
CA TYR A 155 -12.13 12.13 -7.25
C TYR A 155 -11.26 10.97 -6.79
N GLY A 156 -10.34 11.20 -5.85
CA GLY A 156 -9.42 10.16 -5.39
C GLY A 156 -8.77 10.45 -4.06
N LEU A 157 -8.14 9.42 -3.50
CA LEU A 157 -7.24 9.52 -2.35
C LEU A 157 -5.80 9.43 -2.83
N GLY A 158 -4.98 10.39 -2.43
CA GLY A 158 -3.54 10.40 -2.61
C GLY A 158 -2.85 9.42 -1.66
N ALA A 159 -1.81 8.78 -2.18
CA ALA A 159 -0.92 7.91 -1.45
C ALA A 159 0.50 8.02 -2.02
N LEU A 160 1.51 7.76 -1.19
CA LEU A 160 2.88 7.55 -1.63
C LEU A 160 3.25 6.09 -1.39
N ILE A 161 3.95 5.47 -2.33
CA ILE A 161 4.44 4.11 -2.20
C ILE A 161 5.94 4.10 -2.48
N VAL A 162 6.69 3.48 -1.57
CA VAL A 162 8.10 3.15 -1.73
C VAL A 162 8.23 1.66 -1.92
N CYS A 163 8.92 1.25 -2.98
CA CYS A 163 9.24 -0.15 -3.22
C CYS A 163 10.72 -0.36 -3.54
N ASP A 164 11.16 -1.60 -3.42
CA ASP A 164 12.47 -2.06 -3.89
C ASP A 164 12.42 -2.59 -5.34
N GLU A 165 13.54 -3.16 -5.81
CA GLU A 165 13.66 -3.76 -7.14
C GLU A 165 12.75 -4.98 -7.37
N GLU A 166 12.41 -5.68 -6.29
CA GLU A 166 11.54 -6.87 -6.29
C GLU A 166 10.05 -6.51 -6.19
N LYS A 167 9.73 -5.20 -6.17
CA LYS A 167 8.36 -4.65 -6.02
C LYS A 167 7.78 -4.90 -4.63
N GLN A 168 8.60 -5.23 -3.64
CA GLN A 168 8.19 -5.27 -2.24
C GLN A 168 8.00 -3.83 -1.74
N ILE A 169 6.82 -3.56 -1.18
CA ILE A 169 6.49 -2.24 -0.63
C ILE A 169 7.13 -2.13 0.75
N THR A 170 8.11 -1.25 0.91
CA THR A 170 8.84 -1.06 2.18
C THR A 170 8.26 0.07 3.00
N TYR A 171 7.60 1.03 2.37
CA TYR A 171 6.90 2.13 3.04
C TYR A 171 5.74 2.62 2.19
N TYR A 172 4.68 3.08 2.85
CA TYR A 172 3.58 3.72 2.17
C TYR A 172 2.86 4.73 3.07
N MET A 173 2.34 5.77 2.44
CA MET A 173 1.47 6.76 3.05
C MET A 173 0.13 6.74 2.30
N LYS A 174 -0.97 6.92 3.02
CA LYS A 174 -2.33 6.78 2.47
C LYS A 174 -3.29 7.81 3.06
N GLY A 175 -4.42 8.00 2.38
CA GLY A 175 -5.55 8.78 2.91
C GLY A 175 -5.45 10.29 2.72
N TRP A 176 -4.57 10.76 1.84
CA TRP A 176 -4.46 12.20 1.54
C TRP A 176 -5.53 12.65 0.54
N PRO A 177 -5.98 13.91 0.58
CA PRO A 177 -6.90 14.44 -0.42
C PRO A 177 -6.29 14.38 -1.83
N GLY A 178 -7.08 13.99 -2.83
CA GLY A 178 -6.64 13.79 -4.21
C GLY A 178 -6.11 15.03 -4.94
N CYS A 179 -6.37 16.24 -4.43
CA CYS A 179 -5.80 17.47 -4.96
C CYS A 179 -4.34 17.72 -4.51
N CYS A 180 -3.87 17.00 -3.48
CA CYS A 180 -2.55 17.22 -2.91
C CYS A 180 -1.44 16.75 -3.86
N HIS A 181 -0.39 17.56 -3.98
CA HIS A 181 0.80 17.21 -4.73
C HIS A 181 1.72 16.28 -3.94
N ASP A 182 2.50 15.47 -4.65
CA ASP A 182 3.45 14.52 -4.04
C ASP A 182 4.47 15.21 -3.12
N THR A 183 4.89 16.45 -3.44
CA THR A 183 5.72 17.28 -2.55
C THR A 183 5.08 17.43 -1.16
N ARG A 184 3.77 17.72 -1.09
CA ARG A 184 3.07 17.91 0.18
C ARG A 184 2.92 16.61 0.94
N LEU A 185 2.65 15.50 0.25
CA LEU A 185 2.62 14.18 0.89
C LEU A 185 3.99 13.84 1.48
N TRP A 186 5.06 14.06 0.70
CA TRP A 186 6.44 13.81 1.10
C TRP A 186 6.83 14.55 2.37
N GLU A 187 6.53 15.86 2.44
CA GLU A 187 6.80 16.71 3.61
C GLU A 187 6.18 16.18 4.91
N ASN A 188 5.10 15.40 4.81
CA ASN A 188 4.40 14.85 5.95
C ASN A 188 4.74 13.37 6.21
N THR A 189 5.64 12.76 5.42
CA THR A 189 6.06 11.37 5.63
C THR A 189 6.94 11.22 6.86
N GLU A 190 6.85 10.06 7.51
CA GLU A 190 7.77 9.70 8.58
C GLU A 190 9.22 9.64 8.06
N LEU A 191 9.40 9.23 6.80
CA LEU A 191 10.68 9.22 6.11
C LEU A 191 11.33 10.60 6.05
N LYS A 192 10.54 11.68 5.91
CA LYS A 192 11.05 13.05 5.97
C LYS A 192 11.18 13.56 7.41
N LEU A 193 10.18 13.32 8.25
CA LEU A 193 10.14 13.83 9.62
C LEU A 193 11.22 13.22 10.53
N LYS A 194 11.66 11.98 10.24
CA LYS A 194 12.68 11.24 10.98
C LYS A 194 13.87 10.86 10.08
N GLU A 195 14.26 11.73 9.16
CA GLU A 195 15.30 11.41 8.16
C GLU A 195 16.61 10.93 8.80
N SER A 196 17.01 11.52 9.93
CA SER A 196 18.24 11.18 10.65
C SER A 196 18.24 9.80 11.30
N GLU A 197 17.05 9.24 11.55
CA GLU A 197 16.88 7.91 12.16
C GLU A 197 16.68 6.83 11.08
N LEU A 198 15.95 7.17 10.02
CA LEU A 198 15.52 6.22 9.00
C LEU A 198 16.48 6.12 7.80
N PHE A 199 17.38 7.09 7.60
CA PHE A 199 18.38 7.04 6.54
C PHE A 199 19.79 7.09 7.11
N THR A 200 20.67 6.24 6.59
CA THR A 200 22.11 6.41 6.80
C THR A 200 22.59 7.58 5.92
N PRO A 201 23.51 8.44 6.38
CA PRO A 201 24.00 9.57 5.58
C PRO A 201 24.44 9.14 4.18
N GLY A 202 23.91 9.82 3.15
CA GLY A 202 24.16 9.50 1.74
C GLY A 202 23.12 8.57 1.10
N GLN A 203 22.24 7.93 1.87
CA GLN A 203 21.16 7.12 1.33
C GLN A 203 19.99 8.00 0.86
N TYR A 204 19.37 7.61 -0.25
CA TYR A 204 18.24 8.35 -0.82
C TYR A 204 17.25 7.45 -1.56
N LEU A 205 16.06 8.00 -1.81
CA LEU A 205 15.04 7.43 -2.70
C LEU A 205 15.09 8.11 -4.06
N VAL A 206 14.94 7.32 -5.13
CA VAL A 206 14.83 7.85 -6.48
C VAL A 206 13.37 8.19 -6.76
N ALA A 207 13.13 9.41 -7.24
CA ALA A 207 11.79 9.99 -7.31
C ALA A 207 11.48 10.67 -8.65
N ASP A 208 10.20 10.92 -8.87
CA ASP A 208 9.71 11.68 -10.02
C ASP A 208 10.14 13.15 -9.97
N SER A 209 9.88 13.90 -11.04
CA SER A 209 10.22 15.32 -11.06
C SER A 209 9.33 16.15 -10.13
N GLY A 210 8.14 15.69 -9.77
CA GLY A 210 7.23 16.28 -8.81
C GLY A 210 7.73 16.32 -7.37
N PHE A 211 8.71 15.49 -6.99
CA PHE A 211 9.34 15.54 -5.65
C PHE A 211 10.39 16.65 -5.50
N PRO A 212 10.59 17.18 -4.28
CA PRO A 212 11.66 18.12 -3.99
C PRO A 212 13.03 17.41 -3.98
N ALA A 213 14.08 18.15 -4.34
CA ALA A 213 15.45 17.67 -4.19
C ALA A 213 15.87 17.84 -2.74
N GLU A 214 16.04 16.74 -2.02
CA GLU A 214 16.32 16.68 -0.58
C GLU A 214 17.55 15.81 -0.29
N SER A 215 18.04 15.81 0.94
CA SER A 215 19.16 14.98 1.40
C SER A 215 18.93 13.48 1.18
N ASN A 216 17.66 13.04 1.22
CA ASN A 216 17.22 11.66 1.11
C ASN A 216 16.28 11.39 -0.07
N VAL A 217 16.12 12.35 -1.01
CA VAL A 217 15.30 12.18 -2.22
C VAL A 217 15.99 12.81 -3.43
N VAL A 218 16.17 12.00 -4.47
CA VAL A 218 16.79 12.39 -5.74
C VAL A 218 15.73 12.38 -6.84
N PRO A 219 15.15 13.55 -7.18
CA PRO A 219 14.15 13.68 -8.24
C PRO A 219 14.80 13.86 -9.62
N ALA A 220 14.04 13.56 -10.66
CA ALA A 220 14.40 13.92 -12.04
C ALA A 220 14.55 15.45 -12.23
N PHE A 221 15.39 15.87 -13.19
CA PHE A 221 15.54 17.28 -13.51
C PHE A 221 14.30 17.82 -14.25
N LYS A 222 13.67 18.87 -13.70
CA LYS A 222 12.60 19.61 -14.40
C LYS A 222 13.14 20.40 -15.58
N ARG A 223 12.30 20.57 -16.60
CA ARG A 223 12.61 21.49 -17.72
C ARG A 223 12.53 22.93 -17.23
N PRO A 224 13.52 23.79 -17.54
CA PRO A 224 13.41 25.20 -17.23
C PRO A 224 12.32 25.87 -18.10
N PRO A 225 11.60 26.89 -17.60
CA PRO A 225 10.44 27.49 -18.27
C PRO A 225 10.70 28.00 -19.71
N HIS A 226 11.95 28.32 -20.04
CA HIS A 226 12.35 28.88 -21.34
C HIS A 226 13.60 28.21 -21.92
N GLY A 227 13.81 26.92 -21.64
CA GLY A 227 15.01 26.24 -22.13
C GLY A 227 14.86 24.73 -22.25
N ALA A 228 15.80 24.12 -22.96
CA ALA A 228 15.93 22.68 -23.02
C ALA A 228 16.83 22.18 -21.89
N LEU A 229 16.54 20.97 -21.38
CA LEU A 229 17.51 20.23 -20.58
C LEU A 229 18.76 19.93 -21.42
N SER A 230 19.93 20.03 -20.79
CA SER A 230 21.20 19.61 -21.40
C SER A 230 21.15 18.12 -21.75
N GLN A 231 21.91 17.69 -22.76
CA GLN A 231 21.92 16.29 -23.18
C GLN A 231 22.29 15.31 -22.04
N PRO A 232 23.30 15.60 -21.18
CA PRO A 232 23.58 14.77 -20.02
C PRO A 232 22.39 14.63 -19.07
N ARG A 233 21.69 15.73 -18.77
CA ARG A 233 20.49 15.70 -17.90
C ARG A 233 19.32 14.94 -18.53
N LYS A 234 19.16 15.01 -19.86
CA LYS A 234 18.17 14.20 -20.58
C LYS A 234 18.51 12.71 -20.49
N ARG A 235 19.79 12.35 -20.58
CA ARG A 235 20.27 10.97 -20.46
C ARG A 235 20.07 10.43 -19.05
N PHE A 236 20.41 11.23 -18.03
CA PHE A 236 20.09 10.96 -16.63
C PHE A 236 18.59 10.74 -16.42
N ASN A 237 17.74 11.68 -16.85
CA ASN A 237 16.28 11.54 -16.68
C ASN A 237 15.74 10.30 -17.40
N ARG A 238 16.23 9.98 -18.60
CA ARG A 238 15.82 8.77 -19.32
C ARG A 238 16.16 7.51 -18.53
N HIS A 239 17.37 7.44 -17.98
CA HIS A 239 17.78 6.31 -17.16
C HIS A 239 16.98 6.23 -15.87
N LEU A 240 16.85 7.34 -15.15
CA LEU A 240 16.02 7.46 -13.95
C LEU A 240 14.59 6.99 -14.21
N SER A 241 13.96 7.46 -15.30
CA SER A 241 12.63 7.02 -15.71
C SER A 241 12.58 5.51 -15.94
N SER A 242 13.56 4.92 -16.62
CA SER A 242 13.60 3.47 -16.87
C SER A 242 13.70 2.65 -15.59
N VAL A 243 14.40 3.15 -14.58
CA VAL A 243 14.53 2.52 -13.27
C VAL A 243 13.25 2.68 -12.45
N ARG A 244 12.61 3.85 -12.51
CA ARG A 244 11.34 4.13 -11.84
C ARG A 244 10.17 3.30 -12.33
N VAL A 245 10.25 2.72 -13.54
CA VAL A 245 9.28 1.73 -14.03
C VAL A 245 9.06 0.60 -13.01
N CYS A 246 10.06 0.24 -12.19
CA CYS A 246 9.89 -0.71 -11.10
C CYS A 246 8.76 -0.32 -10.13
N ASN A 247 8.67 0.95 -9.73
CA ASN A 247 7.64 1.41 -8.82
C ASN A 247 6.27 1.56 -9.50
N GLU A 248 6.26 2.04 -10.75
CA GLU A 248 5.03 2.09 -11.55
C GLU A 248 4.44 0.68 -11.74
N HIS A 249 5.29 -0.32 -11.98
CA HIS A 249 4.90 -1.73 -12.02
C HIS A 249 4.40 -2.23 -10.67
N CYS A 250 5.07 -1.92 -9.56
CA CYS A 250 4.61 -2.27 -8.21
C CYS A 250 3.19 -1.76 -7.95
N ILE A 251 2.95 -0.46 -8.21
CA ILE A 251 1.66 0.20 -8.06
C ILE A 251 0.61 -0.41 -9.02
N GLY A 252 1.02 -0.69 -10.26
CA GLY A 252 0.17 -1.34 -11.27
C GLY A 252 -0.30 -2.72 -10.81
N ILE A 253 0.63 -3.57 -10.37
CA ILE A 253 0.36 -4.91 -9.84
C ILE A 253 -0.55 -4.83 -8.62
N LEU A 254 -0.27 -3.94 -7.66
CA LEU A 254 -1.12 -3.71 -6.49
C LEU A 254 -2.57 -3.42 -6.89
N LYS A 255 -2.79 -2.45 -7.78
CA LYS A 255 -4.14 -2.09 -8.28
C LYS A 255 -4.75 -3.17 -9.18
N GLY A 256 -3.92 -3.98 -9.81
CA GLY A 256 -4.31 -5.11 -10.66
C GLY A 256 -4.85 -6.29 -9.85
N ARG A 257 -4.09 -6.70 -8.83
CA ARG A 257 -4.45 -7.75 -7.86
C ARG A 257 -5.70 -7.35 -7.08
N PHE A 258 -5.76 -6.09 -6.62
CA PHE A 258 -6.87 -5.56 -5.85
C PHE A 258 -7.64 -4.50 -6.66
N GLN A 259 -8.45 -4.95 -7.61
CA GLN A 259 -9.22 -4.06 -8.50
C GLN A 259 -10.15 -3.09 -7.76
N SER A 260 -10.50 -3.36 -6.50
CA SER A 260 -11.23 -2.41 -5.64
C SER A 260 -10.48 -1.08 -5.45
N LEU A 261 -9.15 -1.06 -5.58
CA LEU A 261 -8.32 0.15 -5.53
C LEU A 261 -8.43 1.02 -6.79
N ARG A 262 -8.99 0.50 -7.88
CA ARG A 262 -9.24 1.27 -9.13
C ARG A 262 -10.56 2.05 -9.11
N GLY A 263 -11.37 1.86 -8.08
CA GLY A 263 -12.67 2.51 -7.93
C GLY A 263 -13.27 2.14 -6.59
N LEU A 264 -12.88 2.86 -5.55
CA LEU A 264 -13.32 2.64 -4.18
C LEU A 264 -14.81 3.00 -4.06
N ARG A 265 -15.66 1.98 -3.86
CA ARG A 265 -17.13 2.10 -3.75
C ARG A 265 -17.57 2.32 -2.31
N LYS A 266 -17.06 3.39 -1.69
CA LYS A 266 -17.45 3.83 -0.35
C LYS A 266 -17.68 5.33 -0.40
N ASP A 267 -18.84 5.76 0.08
CA ASP A 267 -19.16 7.16 0.20
C ASP A 267 -18.34 7.81 1.33
N LEU A 268 -17.50 8.78 0.99
CA LEU A 268 -16.79 9.61 1.95
C LEU A 268 -17.75 10.62 2.60
N SER A 269 -18.63 10.11 3.46
CA SER A 269 -19.60 10.88 4.24
C SER A 269 -19.24 11.00 5.73
N SER A 270 -18.21 10.31 6.21
CA SER A 270 -17.76 10.39 7.60
C SER A 270 -16.29 10.00 7.78
N ALA A 271 -15.69 10.47 8.88
CA ALA A 271 -14.33 10.08 9.27
C ALA A 271 -14.19 8.56 9.45
N GLY A 272 -15.19 7.89 10.03
CA GLY A 272 -15.19 6.43 10.15
C GLY A 272 -15.25 5.69 8.81
N THR A 273 -15.75 6.33 7.74
CA THR A 273 -15.70 5.73 6.39
C THR A 273 -14.33 5.92 5.75
N MET A 274 -13.68 7.08 5.96
CA MET A 274 -12.29 7.29 5.57
C MET A 274 -11.38 6.24 6.22
N GLU A 275 -11.52 6.02 7.52
CA GLU A 275 -10.76 5.00 8.26
C GLU A 275 -10.92 3.59 7.67
N LYS A 276 -12.16 3.20 7.33
CA LYS A 276 -12.40 1.90 6.68
C LYS A 276 -11.75 1.80 5.30
N ILE A 277 -11.73 2.89 4.54
CA ILE A 277 -11.07 2.93 3.23
C ILE A 277 -9.55 2.85 3.39
N THR A 278 -8.96 3.61 4.31
CA THR A 278 -7.51 3.59 4.55
C THR A 278 -7.05 2.25 5.11
N HIS A 279 -7.81 1.62 6.01
CA HIS A 279 -7.57 0.24 6.46
C HIS A 279 -7.67 -0.77 5.31
N TRP A 280 -8.64 -0.62 4.42
CA TRP A 280 -8.73 -1.48 3.23
C TRP A 280 -7.51 -1.31 2.31
N ILE A 281 -7.03 -0.08 2.11
CA ILE A 281 -5.81 0.20 1.35
C ILE A 281 -4.59 -0.47 2.01
N SER A 282 -4.42 -0.32 3.34
CA SER A 282 -3.38 -1.03 4.09
C SER A 282 -3.43 -2.54 3.85
N ALA A 283 -4.61 -3.14 4.00
CA ALA A 283 -4.76 -4.57 3.84
C ALA A 283 -4.37 -5.04 2.42
N CYS A 284 -4.69 -4.27 1.39
CA CYS A 284 -4.25 -4.58 0.02
C CYS A 284 -2.72 -4.49 -0.13
N VAL A 285 -2.07 -3.51 0.50
CA VAL A 285 -0.60 -3.37 0.49
C VAL A 285 0.07 -4.55 1.21
N ILE A 286 -0.43 -4.92 2.38
CA ILE A 286 0.08 -6.05 3.18
C ILE A 286 -0.07 -7.35 2.39
N LEU A 287 -1.26 -7.60 1.84
CA LEU A 287 -1.52 -8.79 1.03
C LEU A 287 -0.72 -8.78 -0.27
N HIS A 288 -0.42 -7.61 -0.86
CA HIS A 288 0.47 -7.54 -2.02
C HIS A 288 1.85 -8.11 -1.68
N ASN A 289 2.47 -7.66 -0.60
CA ASN A 289 3.76 -8.16 -0.15
C ASN A 289 3.71 -9.64 0.26
N PHE A 290 2.67 -10.07 0.97
CA PHE A 290 2.44 -11.47 1.29
C PHE A 290 2.43 -12.35 0.02
N LEU A 291 1.72 -11.90 -1.01
CA LEU A 291 1.59 -12.62 -2.28
C LEU A 291 2.81 -12.51 -3.19
N LEU A 292 3.82 -11.68 -2.88
CA LEU A 292 5.10 -11.71 -3.62
C LEU A 292 5.87 -13.01 -3.38
N GLN A 293 5.57 -13.73 -2.30
CA GLN A 293 6.17 -15.04 -1.99
C GLN A 293 5.51 -16.20 -2.77
N ASP A 294 4.39 -15.96 -3.47
CA ASP A 294 3.70 -16.97 -4.28
C ASP A 294 4.24 -16.93 -5.72
N ASP A 295 4.71 -18.06 -6.23
CA ASP A 295 5.18 -18.23 -7.62
C ASP A 295 4.04 -18.14 -8.67
N SER A 296 2.82 -17.79 -8.26
CA SER A 296 1.69 -17.68 -9.17
C SER A 296 1.87 -16.49 -10.14
N PRO A 297 1.60 -16.69 -11.45
CA PRO A 297 1.84 -15.65 -12.44
C PRO A 297 0.94 -14.44 -12.19
N ASP A 298 1.55 -13.26 -12.18
CA ASP A 298 0.80 -12.00 -12.10
C ASP A 298 -0.11 -11.86 -13.32
N PHE A 299 -1.43 -11.87 -13.09
CA PHE A 299 -2.43 -11.64 -14.14
C PHE A 299 -2.51 -10.17 -14.59
N TYR A 300 -1.52 -9.35 -14.23
CA TYR A 300 -1.46 -7.95 -14.62
C TYR A 300 -1.01 -7.79 -16.08
N GLN A 301 -1.97 -7.70 -16.97
CA GLN A 301 -1.80 -7.18 -18.33
C GLN A 301 -2.31 -5.73 -18.35
N GLY A 302 -1.58 -4.81 -17.72
CA GLY A 302 -2.02 -3.41 -17.61
C GLY A 302 -1.03 -2.44 -18.24
N GLU A 303 -1.56 -1.60 -19.13
CA GLU A 303 -0.90 -0.43 -19.71
C GLU A 303 -0.38 0.48 -18.59
N VAL A 304 0.87 0.93 -18.72
CA VAL A 304 1.43 1.98 -17.87
C VAL A 304 0.52 3.21 -18.04
N ASP A 305 0.01 3.77 -16.95
CA ASP A 305 -0.75 5.03 -16.98
C ASP A 305 0.20 6.14 -17.49
N ASN A 306 0.33 6.26 -18.82
CA ASN A 306 1.14 7.27 -19.51
C ASN A 306 0.42 8.62 -19.40
N ILE A 307 0.34 9.16 -18.20
CA ILE A 307 -0.06 10.55 -17.98
C ILE A 307 1.01 11.14 -17.07
N ASP A 308 2.16 11.39 -17.69
CA ASP A 308 3.21 12.28 -17.21
C ASP A 308 2.52 13.61 -16.85
N SER A 309 2.19 13.76 -15.57
CA SER A 309 1.62 14.98 -15.05
C SER A 309 2.78 15.94 -14.89
N ASN A 310 3.15 16.62 -15.97
CA ASN A 310 4.04 17.78 -15.92
C ASN A 310 3.36 18.86 -15.09
N ASN A 311 3.46 18.71 -13.77
CA ASN A 311 2.94 19.65 -12.81
C ASN A 311 4.01 20.73 -12.57
N ASP A 312 4.15 21.61 -13.55
CA ASP A 312 5.07 22.76 -13.56
C ASP A 312 4.66 23.89 -12.58
N GLY A 313 3.83 23.59 -11.58
CA GLY A 313 3.25 24.58 -10.65
C GLY A 313 3.91 24.68 -9.27
N ALA A 314 4.64 23.67 -8.82
CA ALA A 314 5.19 23.68 -7.46
C ALA A 314 6.49 24.49 -7.37
N ARG A 315 6.43 25.67 -6.74
CA ARG A 315 7.61 26.39 -6.22
C ARG A 315 8.20 25.57 -5.07
N GLN A 316 9.23 24.78 -5.35
CA GLN A 316 10.00 24.09 -4.32
C GLN A 316 11.02 25.07 -3.75
N ASP A 317 11.05 25.22 -2.43
CA ASP A 317 12.21 25.77 -1.75
C ASP A 317 13.38 24.83 -2.02
N ARG A 318 14.41 25.35 -2.68
CA ARG A 318 15.57 24.55 -3.06
C ARG A 318 16.44 24.33 -1.83
N SER A 319 16.37 23.12 -1.26
CA SER A 319 17.40 22.65 -0.34
C SER A 319 18.75 22.66 -1.08
N ILE A 320 19.71 23.44 -0.58
CA ILE A 320 21.07 23.50 -1.12
C ILE A 320 21.70 22.11 -1.02
N ILE A 321 21.50 21.44 0.11
CA ILE A 321 22.02 20.10 0.38
C ILE A 321 21.41 19.08 -0.58
N GLY A 322 20.10 19.10 -0.78
CA GLY A 322 19.44 18.18 -1.71
C GLY A 322 19.81 18.41 -3.17
N SER A 323 20.05 19.66 -3.56
CA SER A 323 20.54 19.99 -4.91
C SER A 323 21.96 19.46 -5.12
N GLN A 324 22.84 19.61 -4.13
CA GLN A 324 24.20 19.05 -4.15
C GLN A 324 24.18 17.53 -4.23
N MET A 325 23.34 16.86 -3.42
CA MET A 325 23.17 15.41 -3.46
C MET A 325 22.79 14.92 -4.87
N ARG A 326 21.74 15.53 -5.47
CA ARG A 326 21.33 15.16 -6.83
C ARG A 326 22.44 15.40 -7.85
N ASP A 327 23.19 16.50 -7.73
CA ASP A 327 24.28 16.80 -8.67
C ASP A 327 25.46 15.82 -8.52
N CYS A 328 25.76 15.33 -7.30
CA CYS A 328 26.72 14.24 -7.08
C CYS A 328 26.25 12.93 -7.71
N VAL A 329 25.02 12.50 -7.42
CA VAL A 329 24.42 11.30 -8.01
C VAL A 329 24.36 11.39 -9.53
N PHE A 330 24.08 12.58 -10.07
CA PHE A 330 24.12 12.84 -11.50
C PHE A 330 25.52 12.62 -12.09
N ALA A 331 26.58 13.12 -11.44
CA ALA A 331 27.94 12.94 -11.93
C ALA A 331 28.36 11.46 -11.92
N GLU A 332 28.13 10.76 -10.80
CA GLU A 332 28.45 9.35 -10.63
C GLU A 332 27.70 8.46 -11.64
N LEU A 333 26.41 8.71 -11.84
CA LEU A 333 25.60 7.92 -12.77
C LEU A 333 26.02 8.15 -14.22
N ILE A 334 26.38 9.37 -14.60
CA ILE A 334 26.83 9.63 -15.98
C ILE A 334 28.16 8.92 -16.25
N GLU A 335 29.08 8.91 -15.29
CA GLU A 335 30.32 8.14 -15.40
C GLU A 335 30.05 6.64 -15.56
N TYR A 336 29.13 6.08 -14.76
CA TYR A 336 28.68 4.69 -14.89
C TYR A 336 28.03 4.39 -16.25
N LEU A 337 27.25 5.31 -16.82
CA LEU A 337 26.61 5.13 -18.12
C LEU A 337 27.56 5.28 -19.31
N ASP A 338 28.77 5.79 -19.08
CA ASP A 338 29.83 5.98 -20.08
C ASP A 338 30.94 4.92 -20.00
N SER A 339 30.99 4.13 -18.92
CA SER A 339 31.90 2.97 -18.74
C SER A 339 31.41 1.72 -19.47
#